data_AF-A0A973EGH6-F1
#
_entry.id   AF-A0A973EGH6-F1
#
_cell.length_a   1.000
_cell.length_b   1.000
_cell.length_c   1.000
_cell.angle_alpha   90.00
_cell.angle_beta   90.00
_cell.angle_gamma   90.00
#
_symmetry.space_group_name_H-M   'P 1'
#
loop_
_entity.id
_entity.type
_entity.pdbx_description
1 polymer ?
#
loop_
_entity_poly.entity_id
_entity_poly.type
_entity_poly.pdbx_seq_one_letter_code
_entity_poly.pdbx_strand_id
1 'polypeptide(L)'
;MGKRTVKTKLFSFILSAFLCSVAAAQDVSLRDGHPDEYIVVEGDTLWDISGRFLDHPWQWPAIWHANQQIENPHLIYPGDRVSLVYIDGQPRLMV
;
A
#
# COMPACT_ATOMS: atom_id res chain seq x y z
N MET A 1 45.63 -36.52 -38.61
CA MET A 1 44.91 -35.42 -39.30
C MET A 1 43.45 -35.47 -38.86
N GLY A 2 42.92 -34.47 -38.12
CA GLY A 2 41.48 -34.44 -37.82
C GLY A 2 41.05 -33.94 -36.42
N LYS A 3 41.29 -32.64 -36.16
CA LYS A 3 40.48 -31.69 -35.34
C LYS A 3 40.12 -32.04 -33.88
N ARG A 4 40.72 -31.28 -32.96
CA ARG A 4 40.20 -30.98 -31.61
C ARG A 4 38.86 -30.26 -31.73
N THR A 5 37.89 -30.60 -30.90
CA THR A 5 36.79 -29.67 -30.57
C THR A 5 36.35 -29.92 -29.14
N VAL A 6 36.60 -28.91 -28.31
CA VAL A 6 36.22 -28.82 -26.90
C VAL A 6 34.69 -28.77 -26.84
N LYS A 7 34.05 -29.78 -26.23
CA LYS A 7 32.63 -29.66 -25.86
C LYS A 7 32.54 -28.80 -24.61
N THR A 8 32.58 -27.48 -24.79
CA THR A 8 32.25 -26.49 -23.77
C THR A 8 30.85 -26.81 -23.24
N LYS A 9 30.77 -27.30 -22.00
CA LYS A 9 29.47 -27.45 -21.31
C LYS A 9 28.99 -26.05 -20.97
N LEU A 10 28.19 -25.46 -21.85
CA LEU A 10 27.38 -24.28 -21.56
C LEU A 10 26.28 -24.74 -20.60
N PHE A 11 26.58 -24.75 -19.30
CA PHE A 11 25.62 -25.12 -18.26
C PHE A 11 24.87 -23.85 -17.83
N SER A 12 23.54 -23.92 -17.99
CA SER A 12 22.50 -23.03 -17.47
C SER A 12 22.43 -21.58 -17.97
N PHE A 13 21.53 -21.42 -18.92
CA PHE A 13 20.78 -20.20 -19.20
C PHE A 13 19.51 -20.19 -18.31
N ILE A 14 19.21 -19.03 -17.66
CA ILE A 14 17.88 -18.57 -17.19
C ILE A 14 17.34 -19.34 -15.95
N LEU A 15 16.88 -18.76 -14.82
CA LEU A 15 15.92 -17.68 -14.64
C LEU A 15 15.89 -17.25 -13.16
N SER A 16 16.63 -16.21 -12.76
CA SER A 16 16.19 -15.42 -11.60
C SER A 16 15.25 -14.35 -12.12
N ALA A 17 14.02 -14.76 -12.43
CA ALA A 17 12.92 -13.82 -12.52
C ALA A 17 12.67 -13.30 -11.10
N PHE A 18 13.30 -12.18 -10.79
CA PHE A 18 12.88 -11.34 -9.68
C PHE A 18 11.38 -11.09 -9.88
N LEU A 19 10.54 -11.64 -9.01
CA LEU A 19 9.11 -11.36 -9.01
C LEU A 19 8.95 -9.86 -8.78
N CYS A 20 8.84 -9.11 -9.88
CA CYS A 20 8.38 -7.74 -9.83
C CYS A 20 6.90 -7.84 -9.46
N SER A 21 6.59 -7.70 -8.16
CA SER A 21 5.21 -7.61 -7.71
C SER A 21 4.58 -6.41 -8.41
N VAL A 22 3.71 -6.70 -9.37
CA VAL A 22 2.83 -5.70 -9.96
C VAL A 22 1.90 -5.29 -8.83
N ALA A 23 2.18 -4.16 -8.18
CA ALA A 23 1.23 -3.50 -7.29
C ALA A 23 0.12 -2.93 -8.16
N ALA A 24 -0.83 -3.78 -8.56
CA ALA A 24 -2.09 -3.32 -9.10
C ALA A 24 -2.80 -2.53 -8.00
N ALA A 25 -3.26 -1.31 -8.30
CA ALA A 25 -4.09 -0.55 -7.39
C ALA A 25 -5.35 -1.38 -7.08
N GLN A 26 -5.41 -1.92 -5.87
CA GLN A 26 -6.59 -2.63 -5.39
C GLN A 26 -7.68 -1.60 -5.12
N ASP A 27 -8.91 -1.91 -5.51
CA ASP A 27 -10.07 -1.09 -5.18
C ASP A 27 -10.19 -0.97 -3.65
N VAL A 28 -10.47 0.23 -3.16
CA VAL A 28 -10.55 0.49 -1.71
C VAL A 28 -11.95 0.13 -1.25
N SER A 29 -12.07 -0.97 -0.49
CA SER A 29 -13.34 -1.43 0.05
C SER A 29 -13.61 -0.82 1.42
N LEU A 30 -14.76 -0.16 1.56
CA LEU A 30 -15.20 0.45 2.81
C LEU A 30 -15.88 -0.58 3.69
N ARG A 31 -15.62 -0.48 5.00
CA ARG A 31 -16.22 -1.33 6.01
C ARG A 31 -17.69 -0.97 6.22
N ASP A 32 -18.57 -1.95 6.34
CA ASP A 32 -19.96 -1.70 6.70
C ASP A 32 -20.06 -0.93 8.03
N GLY A 33 -20.79 0.20 8.00
CA GLY A 33 -20.94 1.08 9.17
C GLY A 33 -19.65 1.79 9.58
N HIS A 34 -18.72 2.02 8.64
CA HIS A 34 -17.61 2.93 8.86
C HIS A 34 -18.12 4.31 9.34
N PRO A 35 -17.36 5.02 10.18
CA PRO A 35 -17.71 6.40 10.49
C PRO A 35 -17.44 7.28 9.25
N ASP A 36 -18.08 8.45 9.19
CA ASP A 36 -17.69 9.50 8.25
C ASP A 36 -16.41 10.21 8.70
N GLU A 37 -16.18 10.22 10.01
CA GLU A 37 -15.07 10.93 10.65
C GLU A 37 -14.63 10.25 11.95
N TYR A 38 -13.34 10.39 12.27
CA TYR A 38 -12.74 9.88 13.50
C TYR A 38 -11.73 10.87 14.07
N ILE A 39 -11.81 11.13 15.37
CA ILE A 39 -10.81 11.92 16.08
C ILE A 39 -9.74 10.98 16.63
N VAL A 40 -8.49 11.20 16.22
CA VAL A 40 -7.34 10.41 16.66
C VAL A 40 -7.16 10.55 18.17
N VAL A 41 -6.90 9.43 18.84
CA VAL A 41 -6.56 9.40 20.27
C VAL A 41 -5.17 8.85 20.50
N GLU A 42 -4.65 9.04 21.72
CA GLU A 42 -3.32 8.55 22.09
C GLU A 42 -3.20 7.04 21.89
N GLY A 43 -2.18 6.62 21.13
CA GLY A 43 -1.89 5.22 20.83
C GLY A 43 -2.49 4.71 19.52
N ASP A 44 -3.33 5.48 18.83
CA ASP A 44 -3.82 5.09 17.49
C ASP A 44 -2.67 5.06 16.47
N THR A 45 -2.72 4.06 15.59
CA THR A 45 -1.88 4.01 14.40
C THR A 45 -2.71 4.19 13.13
N LEU A 46 -2.05 4.53 12.01
CA LEU A 46 -2.72 4.58 10.69
C LEU A 46 -3.36 3.24 10.33
N TRP A 47 -2.77 2.13 10.78
CA TRP A 47 -3.34 0.79 10.61
C TRP A 47 -4.66 0.65 11.38
N ASP A 48 -4.67 1.01 12.66
CA ASP A 48 -5.85 0.90 13.53
C ASP A 48 -7.00 1.76 13.02
N ILE A 49 -6.69 3.01 12.64
CA ILE A 49 -7.67 3.94 12.07
C ILE A 49 -8.19 3.39 10.75
N SER A 50 -7.32 2.90 9.86
CA SER A 50 -7.75 2.33 8.59
C SER A 50 -8.70 1.15 8.78
N GLY A 51 -8.50 0.32 9.81
CA GLY A 51 -9.43 -0.76 10.15
C GLY A 51 -10.80 -0.31 10.64
N ARG A 52 -10.99 0.97 10.99
CA ARG A 52 -12.31 1.54 11.31
C ARG A 52 -13.12 1.84 10.05
N PHE A 53 -12.42 2.29 8.99
CA PHE A 53 -13.04 2.75 7.74
C PHE A 53 -13.06 1.71 6.62
N LEU A 54 -12.02 0.88 6.54
CA LEU A 54 -11.80 -0.05 5.43
C LEU A 54 -12.01 -1.49 5.87
N ASP A 55 -12.42 -2.33 4.93
CA ASP A 55 -12.40 -3.78 5.14
C ASP A 55 -10.97 -4.31 5.31
N HIS A 56 -9.98 -3.61 4.75
CA HIS A 56 -8.61 -4.08 4.59
C HIS A 56 -7.63 -3.04 5.16
N PRO A 57 -7.25 -3.13 6.45
CA PRO A 57 -6.42 -2.12 7.12
C PRO A 57 -5.06 -1.88 6.45
N TRP A 58 -4.49 -2.89 5.78
CA TRP A 58 -3.21 -2.79 5.08
C TRP A 58 -3.23 -1.88 3.85
N GLN A 59 -4.41 -1.41 3.42
CA GLN A 59 -4.56 -0.43 2.35
C GLN A 59 -4.26 1.01 2.81
N TRP A 60 -3.92 1.22 4.08
CA TRP A 60 -3.51 2.53 4.63
C TRP A 60 -2.41 3.27 3.82
N PRO A 61 -1.45 2.63 3.11
CA PRO A 61 -0.49 3.38 2.29
C PRO A 61 -1.13 4.08 1.10
N ALA A 62 -2.20 3.51 0.53
CA ALA A 62 -2.95 4.13 -0.57
C ALA A 62 -3.68 5.40 -0.10
N ILE A 63 -4.17 5.37 1.15
CA ILE A 63 -4.74 6.54 1.83
C ILE A 63 -3.67 7.60 2.08
N TRP A 64 -2.50 7.22 2.61
CA TRP A 64 -1.43 8.18 2.89
C TRP A 64 -0.94 8.89 1.64
N HIS A 65 -0.80 8.18 0.51
CA HIS A 65 -0.36 8.79 -0.75
C HIS A 65 -1.32 9.88 -1.27
N ALA A 66 -2.58 9.88 -0.83
CA ALA A 66 -3.54 10.93 -1.15
C ALA A 66 -3.36 12.20 -0.30
N ASN A 67 -2.64 12.10 0.82
CA ASN A 67 -2.36 13.20 1.74
C ASN A 67 -0.89 13.62 1.63
N GLN A 68 -0.43 13.97 0.42
CA GLN A 68 0.96 14.38 0.23
C GLN A 68 1.31 15.68 0.99
N GLN A 69 0.31 16.41 1.51
CA GLN A 69 0.54 17.50 2.46
C GLN A 69 1.09 17.02 3.82
N ILE A 70 0.90 15.74 4.15
CA ILE A 70 1.46 15.10 5.34
C ILE A 70 2.81 14.51 4.95
N GLU A 71 3.85 15.35 5.07
CA GLU A 71 5.22 15.04 4.66
C GLU A 71 5.81 13.79 5.35
N ASN A 72 5.24 13.36 6.48
CA ASN A 72 5.71 12.20 7.23
C ASN A 72 4.52 11.34 7.75
N PRO A 73 4.45 10.05 7.39
CA PRO A 73 3.36 9.15 7.75
C PRO A 73 3.29 8.81 9.25
N HIS A 74 4.29 9.22 10.05
CA HIS A 74 4.25 9.13 11.51
C HIS A 74 3.52 10.31 12.18
N LEU A 75 2.97 11.26 11.42
CA LEU A 75 2.41 12.53 11.94
C LEU A 75 0.90 12.50 12.22
N ILE A 76 0.30 11.35 12.55
CA ILE A 76 -1.04 11.39 13.16
C ILE A 76 -0.90 11.63 14.66
N TYR A 77 -1.62 12.63 15.17
CA TYR A 77 -1.54 13.06 16.56
C TYR A 77 -2.92 13.05 17.22
N PRO A 78 -2.98 12.82 18.54
CA PRO A 78 -4.23 12.94 19.27
C PRO A 78 -4.88 14.31 19.04
N GLY A 79 -6.16 14.30 18.63
CA GLY A 79 -6.92 15.48 18.26
C GLY A 79 -7.01 15.74 16.75
N ASP A 80 -6.20 15.05 15.94
CA ASP A 80 -6.34 15.11 14.48
C ASP A 80 -7.69 14.53 14.04
N ARG A 81 -8.22 15.08 12.94
CA ARG A 81 -9.52 14.70 12.38
C ARG A 81 -9.31 13.90 11.12
N VAL A 82 -9.62 12.61 11.16
CA VAL A 82 -9.60 11.74 9.99
C VAL A 82 -11.00 11.66 9.38
N SER A 83 -11.16 12.14 8.16
CA SER A 83 -12.44 12.14 7.44
C SER A 83 -12.39 11.23 6.22
N LEU A 84 -13.48 10.50 5.96
CA LEU A 84 -13.69 9.84 4.67
C LEU A 84 -14.21 10.85 3.65
N VAL A 85 -13.49 11.01 2.54
CA VAL A 85 -13.87 11.87 1.42
C VAL A 85 -13.88 11.09 0.11
N TYR A 86 -14.60 11.61 -0.89
CA TYR A 86 -14.60 11.06 -2.24
C TYR A 86 -13.88 12.01 -3.18
N ILE A 87 -12.80 11.54 -3.80
CA ILE A 87 -12.03 12.29 -4.81
C ILE A 87 -12.08 11.46 -6.09
N ASP A 88 -12.63 12.05 -7.16
CA ASP A 88 -12.86 11.38 -8.45
C ASP A 88 -13.71 10.10 -8.32
N GLY A 89 -14.65 10.08 -7.38
CA GLY A 89 -15.51 8.91 -7.09
C GLY A 89 -14.84 7.81 -6.28
N GLN A 90 -13.58 7.98 -5.87
CA GLN A 90 -12.83 7.02 -5.07
C GLN A 90 -12.78 7.44 -3.59
N PRO A 91 -13.04 6.52 -2.64
CA PRO A 91 -12.94 6.83 -1.22
C PRO A 91 -11.48 7.04 -0.80
N ARG A 92 -11.24 8.09 0.00
CA ARG A 92 -9.93 8.42 0.56
C ARG A 92 -10.12 8.89 2.00
N LEU A 93 -9.21 8.53 2.91
CA LEU A 93 -9.17 9.20 4.22
C LEU A 93 -8.26 10.42 4.12
N MET A 94 -8.68 11.52 4.72
CA MET A 94 -7.88 12.74 4.85
C MET A 94 -7.74 13.09 6.33
N VAL A 95 -6.55 13.55 6.71
CA VAL A 95 -6.24 14.10 8.04
C VAL A 95 -6.12 15.62 7.95
#